data_AF-A0A8H3B3K1-F1
#
_entry.id   AF-A0A8H3B3K1-F1
#
_cell.length_a   1.000
_cell.length_b   1.000
_cell.length_c   1.000
_cell.angle_alpha   90.00
_cell.angle_beta   90.00
_cell.angle_gamma   90.00
#
_symmetry.space_group_name_H-M   'P 1'
#
loop_
_entity.id
_entity.type
_entity.pdbx_description
1 polymer ?
#
loop_
_entity_poly.entity_id
_entity_poly.type
_entity_poly.pdbx_seq_one_letter_code
_entity_poly.pdbx_strand_id
1 'polypeptide(L)'
;MERIAWPSRPDVVVSNGTELIVLCDGTGKNGHVDKDPTNVFHLYRILEGGSDGGPATKRRKRNILYIPGVGAESKGVPKYLALVFGKTIVEMIIRAYMFIAENYRPGDSVCVFGYSRGAFVARKVAGLLHRIGVVGSRDQLLTQWQRREKPVPWDKVKDTKRSVPIRCLGVWDTVGAIYRNPECEEKDLLGMPDAELPPNVEVALHVLAYHENRKRFRVTLFEPNGKSHLKQIWFPGAHSDVGGGGEKPTELPRVSLIWMIGELRGFMDISDNERLEYPLLADLEPSDAYNDSPAWKRAVDKFETRLDSRALQPTAKVHQTLRDIKQQEAKASHSAHRQLTFYDLLSLRWNIQTGLVLCNTLEILKQSRSMTKVVRKEHQERDRKRVMSLPAFSFSRPLSTSSLKVADVQTESPIEEDIRPGEHRWSISIRKRTARATM
;
A
#
# COMPACT_ATOMS: atom_id res chain seq x y z
N MET A 1 -18.21 -15.14 -17.73
CA MET A 1 -17.61 -15.65 -16.47
C MET A 1 -17.97 -17.11 -16.36
N GLU A 2 -17.00 -18.03 -16.29
CA GLU A 2 -17.30 -19.41 -15.88
C GLU A 2 -17.87 -19.37 -14.46
N ARG A 3 -19.20 -19.52 -14.34
CA ARG A 3 -19.81 -19.83 -13.05
C ARG A 3 -19.39 -21.25 -12.71
N ILE A 4 -18.42 -21.40 -11.81
CA ILE A 4 -18.23 -22.68 -11.14
C ILE A 4 -19.53 -22.93 -10.38
N ALA A 5 -20.23 -24.01 -10.73
CA ALA A 5 -21.26 -24.54 -9.87
C ALA A 5 -20.56 -24.94 -8.57
N TRP A 6 -20.70 -24.10 -7.54
CA TRP A 6 -20.35 -24.48 -6.18
C TRP A 6 -21.06 -25.82 -5.88
N PRO A 7 -20.47 -26.70 -5.04
CA PRO A 7 -21.20 -27.89 -4.58
C PRO A 7 -22.60 -27.44 -4.23
N SER A 8 -23.58 -28.12 -4.84
CA SER A 8 -24.99 -27.75 -4.82
C SER A 8 -25.33 -27.18 -3.46
N ARG A 9 -25.97 -25.99 -3.42
CA ARG A 9 -26.56 -25.44 -2.19
C ARG A 9 -27.07 -26.66 -1.44
N PRO A 10 -26.58 -26.96 -0.21
CA PRO A 10 -27.16 -28.06 0.52
C PRO A 10 -28.65 -27.83 0.41
N ASP A 11 -29.38 -28.85 -0.06
CA ASP A 11 -30.82 -28.82 -0.07
C ASP A 11 -31.24 -28.14 1.23
N VAL A 12 -32.28 -27.33 1.20
CA VAL A 12 -32.80 -26.59 2.36
C VAL A 12 -33.32 -27.58 3.45
N VAL A 13 -32.70 -28.75 3.61
CA VAL A 13 -32.31 -29.30 4.90
C VAL A 13 -31.59 -28.21 5.68
N VAL A 14 -32.41 -27.42 6.36
CA VAL A 14 -32.05 -26.67 7.56
C VAL A 14 -31.25 -27.63 8.45
N SER A 15 -29.92 -27.65 8.33
CA SER A 15 -29.16 -28.15 9.47
C SER A 15 -29.45 -27.14 10.56
N ASN A 16 -29.95 -27.62 11.70
CA ASN A 16 -30.24 -26.82 12.88
C ASN A 16 -28.96 -26.18 13.49
N GLY A 17 -27.82 -26.25 12.81
CA GLY A 17 -26.54 -25.72 13.26
C GLY A 17 -26.43 -24.20 13.08
N THR A 18 -25.63 -23.59 13.94
CA THR A 18 -25.28 -22.17 13.92
C THR A 18 -24.15 -21.92 12.92
N GLU A 19 -24.18 -20.78 12.24
CA GLU A 19 -23.07 -20.28 11.45
C GLU A 19 -22.14 -19.45 12.35
N LEU A 20 -20.92 -19.95 12.60
CA LEU A 20 -19.87 -19.25 13.31
C LEU A 20 -18.98 -18.52 12.32
N ILE A 21 -18.90 -17.19 12.44
CA ILE A 21 -18.17 -16.35 11.50
C ILE A 21 -17.15 -15.52 12.26
N VAL A 22 -15.87 -15.63 11.88
CA VAL A 22 -14.79 -14.82 12.46
C VAL A 22 -14.17 -13.95 11.38
N LEU A 23 -14.02 -12.65 11.65
CA LEU A 23 -13.45 -11.68 10.72
C LEU A 23 -12.26 -10.96 11.38
N CYS A 24 -11.05 -11.18 10.86
CA CYS A 24 -9.80 -10.64 11.39
C CYS A 24 -9.25 -9.52 10.51
N ASP A 25 -9.22 -8.29 11.01
CA ASP A 25 -8.81 -7.13 10.21
C ASP A 25 -7.28 -6.97 10.06
N GLY A 26 -6.89 -6.15 9.09
CA GLY A 26 -5.50 -5.78 8.83
C GLY A 26 -4.91 -4.90 9.92
N THR A 27 -3.60 -4.92 10.09
CA THR A 27 -2.93 -4.18 11.18
C THR A 27 -3.12 -2.68 11.08
N GLY A 28 -3.35 -2.06 12.24
CA GLY A 28 -3.67 -0.65 12.37
C GLY A 28 -5.09 -0.32 11.90
N LYS A 29 -5.95 -1.33 11.67
CA LYS A 29 -7.33 -1.17 11.22
C LYS A 29 -8.32 -1.56 12.28
N ASN A 30 -9.32 -0.72 12.46
CA ASN A 30 -10.48 -0.97 13.29
C ASN A 30 -11.66 -0.24 12.67
N GLY A 31 -12.53 -1.00 12.00
CA GLY A 31 -13.65 -0.44 11.26
C GLY A 31 -14.72 0.23 12.13
N HIS A 32 -14.70 0.05 13.46
CA HIS A 32 -15.57 0.82 14.35
C HIS A 32 -15.09 2.28 14.54
N VAL A 33 -13.82 2.58 14.24
CA VAL A 33 -13.22 3.92 14.45
C VAL A 33 -12.65 4.53 13.17
N ASP A 34 -12.25 3.70 12.21
CA ASP A 34 -11.67 4.14 10.94
C ASP A 34 -12.71 4.86 10.09
N LYS A 35 -12.32 5.98 9.47
CA LYS A 35 -13.17 6.73 8.54
C LYS A 35 -13.44 5.97 7.24
N ASP A 36 -12.42 5.25 6.77
CA ASP A 36 -12.46 4.39 5.59
C ASP A 36 -12.15 2.96 6.05
N PRO A 37 -13.20 2.17 6.38
CA PRO A 37 -13.02 0.83 6.91
C PRO A 37 -12.55 -0.16 5.83
N THR A 38 -12.06 -1.31 6.26
CA THR A 38 -11.61 -2.36 5.34
C THR A 38 -12.78 -3.18 4.80
N ASN A 39 -12.52 -3.95 3.75
CA ASN A 39 -13.46 -4.93 3.22
C ASN A 39 -13.85 -6.00 4.23
N VAL A 40 -12.97 -6.30 5.21
CA VAL A 40 -13.31 -7.21 6.32
C VAL A 40 -14.43 -6.62 7.16
N PHE A 41 -14.36 -5.33 7.48
CA PHE A 41 -15.40 -4.67 8.25
C PHE A 41 -16.69 -4.44 7.45
N HIS A 42 -16.59 -4.09 6.16
CA HIS A 42 -17.77 -4.04 5.30
C HIS A 42 -18.48 -5.39 5.23
N LEU A 43 -17.73 -6.49 5.05
CA LEU A 43 -18.30 -7.84 5.08
C LEU A 43 -18.94 -8.15 6.44
N TYR A 44 -18.30 -7.76 7.55
CA TYR A 44 -18.87 -7.90 8.89
C TYR A 44 -20.24 -7.20 8.98
N ARG A 45 -20.35 -5.94 8.54
CA ARG A 45 -21.61 -5.18 8.59
C ARG A 45 -22.71 -5.81 7.73
N ILE A 46 -22.36 -6.32 6.56
CA ILE A 46 -23.31 -7.02 5.66
C ILE A 46 -23.85 -8.29 6.32
N LEU A 47 -22.96 -9.07 6.95
CA LEU A 47 -23.33 -10.34 7.57
C LEU A 47 -24.12 -10.12 8.88
N GLU A 48 -23.81 -9.07 9.62
CA GLU A 48 -24.53 -8.65 10.83
C GLU A 48 -25.92 -8.09 10.48
N GLY A 49 -26.00 -7.13 9.57
CA GLY A 49 -27.25 -6.47 9.15
C GLY A 49 -28.25 -7.40 8.44
N GLY A 50 -27.80 -8.54 7.92
CA GLY A 50 -28.68 -9.60 7.41
C GLY A 50 -29.41 -10.41 8.49
N SER A 51 -29.12 -10.17 9.78
CA SER A 51 -29.68 -10.90 10.91
C SER A 51 -31.03 -10.34 11.40
N ASP A 52 -31.38 -9.11 11.02
CA ASP A 52 -32.60 -8.44 11.48
C ASP A 52 -33.70 -8.41 10.39
N GLY A 53 -34.68 -9.31 10.53
CA GLY A 53 -36.10 -9.04 10.24
C GLY A 53 -36.56 -8.84 8.79
N GLY A 54 -36.88 -9.95 8.12
CA GLY A 54 -37.98 -10.02 7.14
C GLY A 54 -38.95 -11.15 7.55
N PRO A 55 -40.26 -11.08 7.23
CA PRO A 55 -41.20 -12.09 7.70
C PRO A 55 -40.88 -13.46 7.08
N ALA A 56 -40.60 -14.44 7.94
CA ALA A 56 -40.60 -15.87 7.65
C ALA A 56 -39.58 -16.43 6.63
N THR A 57 -38.35 -15.93 6.55
CA THR A 57 -37.25 -16.71 5.96
C THR A 57 -36.50 -17.48 7.05
N LYS A 58 -36.46 -18.81 6.94
CA LYS A 58 -35.75 -19.74 7.83
C LYS A 58 -34.23 -19.55 7.72
N ARG A 59 -33.71 -18.42 8.21
CA ARG A 59 -32.28 -18.13 8.24
C ARG A 59 -31.60 -18.92 9.35
N ARG A 60 -30.43 -19.48 9.06
CA ARG A 60 -29.57 -20.07 10.10
C ARG A 60 -29.17 -18.99 11.09
N LYS A 61 -29.15 -19.35 12.37
CA LYS A 61 -28.60 -18.49 13.43
C LYS A 61 -27.12 -18.20 13.12
N ARG A 62 -26.71 -16.94 13.24
CA ARG A 62 -25.31 -16.52 13.09
C ARG A 62 -24.73 -16.08 14.41
N ASN A 63 -23.49 -16.47 14.68
CA ASN A 63 -22.66 -15.89 15.73
C ASN A 63 -21.40 -15.33 15.07
N ILE A 64 -21.23 -14.01 15.14
CA ILE A 64 -20.23 -13.28 14.36
C ILE A 64 -19.27 -12.58 15.31
N LEU A 65 -17.97 -12.76 15.09
CA LEU A 65 -16.92 -12.05 15.80
C LEU A 65 -16.07 -11.24 14.82
N TYR A 66 -16.05 -9.92 15.02
CA TYR A 66 -15.06 -9.03 14.41
C TYR A 66 -13.88 -8.82 15.37
N ILE A 67 -12.66 -8.92 14.84
CA ILE A 67 -11.41 -8.69 15.56
C ILE A 67 -10.64 -7.57 14.87
N PRO A 68 -10.46 -6.40 15.52
CA PRO A 68 -9.66 -5.32 14.96
C PRO A 68 -8.21 -5.76 14.82
N GLY A 69 -7.50 -5.18 13.86
CA GLY A 69 -6.12 -5.53 13.60
C GLY A 69 -5.16 -4.99 14.65
N VAL A 70 -3.98 -5.58 14.69
CA VAL A 70 -2.92 -5.23 15.65
C VAL A 70 -2.66 -3.72 15.71
N GLY A 71 -2.51 -3.17 16.92
CA GLY A 71 -2.13 -1.77 17.12
C GLY A 71 -3.25 -0.75 16.86
N ALA A 72 -4.48 -1.20 16.60
CA ALA A 72 -5.61 -0.30 16.37
C ALA A 72 -6.12 0.40 17.64
N GLU A 73 -5.74 -0.06 18.85
CA GLU A 73 -6.19 0.51 20.13
C GLU A 73 -5.20 1.50 20.77
N SER A 74 -4.13 1.90 20.08
CA SER A 74 -3.05 2.64 20.75
C SER A 74 -2.71 3.98 20.10
N LYS A 75 -3.20 5.08 20.69
CA LYS A 75 -2.64 6.42 20.47
C LYS A 75 -1.19 6.44 21.01
N GLY A 76 -0.20 6.70 20.15
CA GLY A 76 1.15 7.11 20.56
C GLY A 76 2.18 6.01 20.84
N VAL A 77 2.11 4.85 20.19
CA VAL A 77 3.04 3.75 20.49
C VAL A 77 4.32 3.77 19.62
N PRO A 78 5.53 3.78 20.21
CA PRO A 78 6.79 3.94 19.45
C PRO A 78 7.25 2.68 18.68
N LYS A 79 8.10 2.91 17.66
CA LYS A 79 8.60 1.92 16.67
C LYS A 79 9.24 0.63 17.21
N TYR A 80 9.63 0.54 18.48
CA TYR A 80 10.21 -0.69 19.07
C TYR A 80 9.17 -1.80 19.30
N LEU A 81 7.87 -1.51 19.14
CA LEU A 81 6.81 -2.52 19.16
C LEU A 81 6.82 -3.48 17.95
N ALA A 82 7.79 -3.37 17.04
CA ALA A 82 8.14 -4.40 16.04
C ALA A 82 8.20 -5.83 16.66
N LEU A 83 8.71 -5.95 17.88
CA LEU A 83 8.78 -7.20 18.67
C LEU A 83 7.45 -7.59 19.34
N VAL A 84 6.55 -6.62 19.57
CA VAL A 84 5.23 -6.81 20.21
C VAL A 84 4.14 -7.20 19.19
N PHE A 85 4.38 -7.00 17.88
CA PHE A 85 3.48 -7.53 16.83
C PHE A 85 3.33 -9.06 16.93
N GLY A 86 4.36 -9.79 17.36
CA GLY A 86 4.23 -11.25 17.60
C GLY A 86 3.22 -11.57 18.70
N LYS A 87 3.29 -10.90 19.85
CA LYS A 87 2.40 -11.15 21.00
C LYS A 87 0.93 -10.80 20.69
N THR A 88 0.71 -9.72 19.96
CA THR A 88 -0.64 -9.25 19.58
C THR A 88 -1.28 -10.10 18.48
N ILE A 89 -0.50 -10.59 17.52
CA ILE A 89 -1.01 -11.55 16.51
C ILE A 89 -1.36 -12.89 17.15
N VAL A 90 -0.54 -13.37 18.08
CA VAL A 90 -0.85 -14.56 18.89
C VAL A 90 -2.16 -14.36 19.65
N GLU A 91 -2.39 -13.18 20.23
CA GLU A 91 -3.66 -12.89 20.91
C GLU A 91 -4.86 -12.90 19.95
N MET A 92 -4.72 -12.34 18.75
CA MET A 92 -5.79 -12.42 17.72
C MET A 92 -6.10 -13.87 17.34
N ILE A 93 -5.07 -14.73 17.20
CA ILE A 93 -5.26 -16.16 16.92
C ILE A 93 -6.00 -16.83 18.07
N ILE A 94 -5.58 -16.59 19.32
CA ILE A 94 -6.21 -17.19 20.49
C ILE A 94 -7.67 -16.73 20.60
N ARG A 95 -7.95 -15.43 20.44
CA ARG A 95 -9.30 -14.88 20.50
C ARG A 95 -10.22 -15.48 19.43
N ALA A 96 -9.76 -15.53 18.18
CA ALA A 96 -10.48 -16.12 17.06
C ALA A 96 -10.77 -17.61 17.29
N TYR A 97 -9.74 -18.37 17.71
CA TYR A 97 -9.86 -19.79 17.97
C TYR A 97 -10.81 -20.06 19.15
N MET A 98 -10.65 -19.35 20.27
CA MET A 98 -11.46 -19.59 21.48
C MET A 98 -12.92 -19.29 21.25
N PHE A 99 -13.23 -18.24 20.49
CA PHE A 99 -14.61 -17.98 20.05
C PHE A 99 -15.23 -19.18 19.33
N ILE A 100 -14.49 -19.79 18.39
CA ILE A 100 -14.97 -20.99 17.70
C ILE A 100 -15.04 -22.16 18.68
N ALA A 101 -14.04 -22.37 19.52
CA ALA A 101 -13.97 -23.50 20.44
C ALA A 101 -15.09 -23.51 21.49
N GLU A 102 -15.49 -22.34 21.99
CA GLU A 102 -16.55 -22.18 22.98
C GLU A 102 -17.94 -22.39 22.38
N ASN A 103 -18.13 -21.94 21.14
CA ASN A 103 -19.45 -21.90 20.49
C ASN A 103 -19.73 -23.11 19.59
N TYR A 104 -18.71 -23.79 19.07
CA TYR A 104 -18.87 -24.85 18.09
C TYR A 104 -19.55 -26.09 18.66
N ARG A 105 -20.53 -26.60 17.92
CA ARG A 105 -21.17 -27.90 18.11
C ARG A 105 -21.15 -28.68 16.79
N PRO A 106 -21.11 -30.03 16.83
CA PRO A 106 -21.21 -30.83 15.62
C PRO A 106 -22.46 -30.46 14.81
N GLY A 107 -22.26 -30.13 13.53
CA GLY A 107 -23.33 -29.67 12.63
C GLY A 107 -23.36 -28.15 12.39
N ASP A 108 -22.59 -27.38 13.16
CA ASP A 108 -22.35 -25.95 12.91
C ASP A 108 -21.44 -25.74 11.69
N SER A 109 -21.56 -24.57 11.07
CA SER A 109 -20.73 -24.16 9.94
C SER A 109 -19.76 -23.07 10.37
N VAL A 110 -18.47 -23.23 10.10
CA VAL A 110 -17.43 -22.25 10.44
C VAL A 110 -16.94 -21.52 9.19
N CYS A 111 -16.95 -20.19 9.21
CA CYS A 111 -16.33 -19.35 8.19
C CYS A 111 -15.32 -18.41 8.85
N VAL A 112 -14.12 -18.30 8.28
CA VAL A 112 -13.06 -17.42 8.80
C VAL A 112 -12.60 -16.50 7.68
N PHE A 113 -12.53 -15.21 7.98
CA PHE A 113 -12.13 -14.18 7.05
C PHE A 113 -10.97 -13.36 7.59
N GLY A 114 -10.12 -12.83 6.70
CA GLY A 114 -9.16 -11.82 7.14
C GLY A 114 -8.42 -11.09 6.03
N TYR A 115 -7.81 -9.97 6.39
CA TYR A 115 -7.04 -9.12 5.48
C TYR A 115 -5.62 -8.92 5.99
N SER A 116 -4.62 -8.98 5.11
CA SER A 116 -3.22 -8.69 5.44
C SER A 116 -2.68 -9.64 6.53
N ARG A 117 -2.23 -9.11 7.67
CA ARG A 117 -1.88 -9.92 8.85
C ARG A 117 -3.08 -10.57 9.52
N GLY A 118 -4.29 -10.03 9.37
CA GLY A 118 -5.53 -10.70 9.76
C GLY A 118 -5.82 -11.94 8.90
N ALA A 119 -5.43 -11.93 7.62
CA ALA A 119 -5.49 -13.13 6.78
C ALA A 119 -4.52 -14.22 7.27
N PHE A 120 -3.33 -13.83 7.73
CA PHE A 120 -2.41 -14.76 8.40
C PHE A 120 -3.05 -15.37 9.65
N VAL A 121 -3.71 -14.57 10.49
CA VAL A 121 -4.46 -15.06 11.66
C VAL A 121 -5.52 -16.09 11.24
N ALA A 122 -6.34 -15.76 10.24
CA ALA A 122 -7.39 -16.65 9.73
C ALA A 122 -6.84 -18.02 9.29
N ARG A 123 -5.71 -18.03 8.56
CA ARG A 123 -5.03 -19.27 8.13
C ARG A 123 -4.52 -20.10 9.30
N LYS A 124 -3.92 -19.46 10.31
CA LYS A 124 -3.42 -20.16 11.51
C LYS A 124 -4.55 -20.74 12.34
N VAL A 125 -5.66 -20.02 12.49
CA VAL A 125 -6.88 -20.53 13.15
C VAL A 125 -7.40 -21.77 12.41
N ALA A 126 -7.45 -21.73 11.08
CA ALA A 126 -7.88 -22.87 10.29
C ALA A 126 -7.00 -24.12 10.50
N GLY A 127 -5.68 -23.93 10.51
CA GLY A 127 -4.72 -25.00 10.79
C GLY A 127 -4.80 -25.56 12.22
N LEU A 128 -5.03 -24.70 13.21
CA LEU A 128 -5.26 -25.12 14.60
C LEU A 128 -6.51 -25.99 14.73
N LEU A 129 -7.63 -25.52 14.18
CA LEU A 129 -8.90 -26.25 14.17
C LEU A 129 -8.79 -27.63 13.49
N HIS A 130 -7.90 -27.75 12.50
CA HIS A 130 -7.60 -29.05 11.89
C HIS A 130 -6.79 -29.97 12.81
N ARG A 131 -5.72 -29.43 13.42
CA ARG A 131 -4.72 -30.22 14.16
C ARG A 131 -5.17 -30.64 15.56
N ILE A 132 -5.86 -29.75 16.28
CA ILE A 132 -6.20 -29.94 17.69
C ILE A 132 -7.71 -29.98 17.93
N GLY A 133 -8.53 -29.59 16.94
CA GLY A 133 -9.97 -29.49 17.08
C GLY A 133 -10.38 -28.28 17.91
N VAL A 134 -11.37 -28.46 18.78
CA VAL A 134 -11.75 -27.47 19.81
C VAL A 134 -11.24 -27.92 21.18
N VAL A 135 -10.89 -26.97 22.04
CA VAL A 135 -10.48 -27.24 23.43
C VAL A 135 -11.36 -26.45 24.40
N GLY A 136 -11.39 -26.86 25.67
CA GLY A 136 -12.26 -26.24 26.69
C GLY A 136 -11.68 -24.99 27.35
N SER A 137 -10.39 -24.71 27.19
CA SER A 137 -9.77 -23.53 27.81
C SER A 137 -8.57 -23.00 27.03
N ARG A 138 -8.25 -21.72 27.28
CA ARG A 138 -7.05 -21.06 26.75
C ARG A 138 -5.76 -21.80 27.15
N ASP A 139 -5.65 -22.27 28.39
CA ASP A 139 -4.45 -22.98 28.85
C ASP A 139 -4.27 -24.33 28.13
N GLN A 140 -5.38 -25.02 27.85
CA GLN A 140 -5.35 -26.22 27.02
C GLN A 140 -4.90 -25.92 25.59
N LEU A 141 -5.39 -24.82 25.00
CA LEU A 141 -4.94 -24.36 23.69
C LEU A 141 -3.43 -24.11 23.70
N LEU A 142 -2.94 -23.32 24.66
CA LEU A 142 -1.51 -22.98 24.76
C LEU A 142 -0.65 -24.21 25.00
N THR A 143 -1.10 -25.16 25.81
CA THR A 143 -0.40 -26.43 26.05
C THR A 143 -0.32 -27.28 24.78
N GLN A 144 -1.43 -27.40 24.05
CA GLN A 144 -1.48 -28.15 22.78
C GLN A 144 -0.69 -27.45 21.67
N TRP A 145 -0.71 -26.12 21.65
CA TRP A 145 0.07 -25.26 20.76
C TRP A 145 1.56 -25.52 20.97
N GLN A 146 2.05 -25.42 22.22
CA GLN A 146 3.46 -25.62 22.56
C GLN A 146 3.96 -27.03 22.20
N ARG A 147 3.16 -28.06 22.48
CA ARG A 147 3.50 -29.46 22.14
C ARG A 147 3.69 -29.70 20.63
N ARG A 148 3.15 -28.81 19.78
CA ARG A 148 3.12 -28.95 18.32
C ARG A 148 3.94 -27.89 17.60
N GLU A 149 4.89 -27.24 18.27
CA GLU A 149 5.75 -26.20 17.69
C GLU A 149 6.70 -26.71 16.58
N LYS A 150 6.95 -28.03 16.50
CA LYS A 150 7.70 -28.60 15.38
C LYS A 150 6.82 -28.71 14.13
N PRO A 151 7.31 -28.32 12.95
CA PRO A 151 6.54 -28.50 11.72
C PRO A 151 6.18 -29.94 11.44
N VAL A 152 4.89 -30.21 11.25
CA VAL A 152 4.36 -31.53 10.89
C VAL A 152 3.49 -31.36 9.64
N PRO A 153 3.93 -31.85 8.47
CA PRO A 153 3.11 -31.91 7.27
C PRO A 153 1.71 -32.50 7.53
N TRP A 154 0.67 -32.01 6.85
CA TRP A 154 -0.71 -32.43 7.13
C TRP A 154 -0.95 -33.93 7.01
N ASP A 155 -0.27 -34.60 6.08
CA ASP A 155 -0.30 -36.06 5.87
C ASP A 155 0.19 -36.85 7.10
N LYS A 156 0.99 -36.22 7.96
CA LYS A 156 1.52 -36.82 9.20
C LYS A 156 0.70 -36.50 10.43
N VAL A 157 -0.37 -35.69 10.32
CA VAL A 157 -1.30 -35.42 11.42
C VAL A 157 -2.21 -36.65 11.60
N LYS A 158 -1.80 -37.58 12.48
CA LYS A 158 -2.46 -38.89 12.66
C LYS A 158 -3.82 -38.85 13.38
N ASP A 159 -4.13 -37.78 14.11
CA ASP A 159 -5.38 -37.65 14.87
C ASP A 159 -6.21 -36.46 14.37
N THR A 160 -6.95 -36.67 13.28
CA THR A 160 -7.89 -35.71 12.70
C THR A 160 -9.33 -35.97 13.12
N LYS A 161 -9.60 -36.92 14.03
CA LYS A 161 -10.95 -37.26 14.50
C LYS A 161 -11.67 -36.08 15.16
N ARG A 162 -10.89 -35.10 15.63
CA ARG A 162 -11.37 -33.86 16.27
C ARG A 162 -11.37 -32.65 15.34
N SER A 163 -10.96 -32.82 14.09
CA SER A 163 -10.86 -31.72 13.11
C SER A 163 -12.22 -31.04 12.93
N VAL A 164 -12.23 -29.72 13.03
CA VAL A 164 -13.44 -28.92 12.77
C VAL A 164 -13.50 -28.56 11.29
N PRO A 165 -14.56 -28.92 10.54
CA PRO A 165 -14.74 -28.50 9.16
C PRO A 165 -14.92 -26.98 9.06
N ILE A 166 -14.26 -26.36 8.10
CA ILE A 166 -14.37 -24.93 7.78
C ILE A 166 -15.02 -24.82 6.41
N ARG A 167 -16.23 -24.27 6.38
CA ARG A 167 -16.99 -24.07 5.14
C ARG A 167 -16.29 -23.08 4.21
N CYS A 168 -15.76 -21.98 4.77
CA CYS A 168 -15.05 -20.98 3.98
C CYS A 168 -13.88 -20.35 4.73
N LEU A 169 -12.73 -20.27 4.05
CA LEU A 169 -11.59 -19.44 4.43
C LEU A 169 -11.41 -18.35 3.36
N GLY A 170 -11.86 -17.13 3.64
CA GLY A 170 -11.82 -16.01 2.70
C GLY A 170 -10.81 -14.94 3.09
N VAL A 171 -9.81 -14.68 2.27
CA VAL A 171 -8.70 -13.79 2.63
C VAL A 171 -8.39 -12.74 1.57
N TRP A 172 -7.96 -11.57 2.03
CA TRP A 172 -7.43 -10.48 1.21
C TRP A 172 -5.92 -10.32 1.43
N ASP A 173 -5.16 -10.45 0.35
CA ASP A 173 -3.73 -10.19 0.19
C ASP A 173 -2.90 -10.57 1.42
N THR A 174 -2.77 -11.88 1.67
CA THR A 174 -2.11 -12.38 2.89
C THR A 174 -0.66 -11.93 2.96
N VAL A 175 -0.28 -11.22 4.02
CA VAL A 175 1.11 -10.82 4.29
C VAL A 175 1.59 -11.50 5.57
N GLY A 176 2.81 -12.03 5.53
CA GLY A 176 3.47 -12.63 6.69
C GLY A 176 3.50 -11.71 7.90
N ALA A 177 3.19 -12.28 9.06
CA ALA A 177 3.03 -11.56 10.33
C ALA A 177 4.32 -11.38 11.13
N ILE A 178 5.31 -12.23 10.91
CA ILE A 178 6.53 -12.28 11.71
C ILE A 178 7.62 -11.52 10.94
N TYR A 179 7.96 -10.33 11.42
CA TYR A 179 9.09 -9.56 10.90
C TYR A 179 10.37 -10.37 11.10
N ARG A 180 10.99 -10.75 9.99
CA ARG A 180 12.18 -11.59 9.91
C ARG A 180 13.43 -10.71 9.96
N ASN A 181 14.32 -10.96 10.92
CA ASN A 181 15.71 -10.56 10.75
C ASN A 181 16.24 -11.30 9.50
N PRO A 182 16.90 -10.64 8.52
CA PRO A 182 17.41 -11.29 7.31
C PRO A 182 18.33 -12.51 7.56
N GLU A 183 18.88 -12.61 8.78
CA GLU A 183 19.82 -13.65 9.22
C GLU A 183 19.16 -14.83 9.95
N CYS A 184 17.84 -14.81 10.17
CA CYS A 184 17.14 -15.89 10.87
C CYS A 184 16.31 -16.75 9.92
N GLU A 185 16.47 -18.08 10.01
CA GLU A 185 15.64 -19.06 9.30
C GLU A 185 14.14 -18.79 9.50
N GLU A 186 13.36 -19.06 8.45
CA GLU A 186 11.91 -18.93 8.43
C GLU A 186 11.28 -19.82 9.50
N LYS A 187 10.98 -19.26 10.68
CA LYS A 187 10.23 -19.97 11.71
C LYS A 187 8.74 -19.80 11.46
N ASP A 188 8.12 -20.86 10.97
CA ASP A 188 6.67 -20.99 10.92
C ASP A 188 6.08 -20.88 12.33
N LEU A 189 5.18 -19.93 12.53
CA LEU A 189 4.37 -19.96 13.75
C LEU A 189 3.61 -21.29 13.76
N LEU A 190 3.70 -22.03 14.86
CA LEU A 190 3.07 -23.34 15.07
C LEU A 190 3.66 -24.52 14.27
N GLY A 191 4.79 -24.34 13.59
CA GLY A 191 5.26 -25.34 12.63
C GLY A 191 4.18 -25.66 11.58
N MET A 192 3.42 -24.65 11.18
CA MET A 192 2.46 -24.74 10.09
C MET A 192 2.98 -23.83 9.00
N PRO A 193 3.48 -24.37 7.87
CA PRO A 193 3.89 -23.54 6.77
C PRO A 193 2.79 -22.57 6.40
N ASP A 194 3.12 -21.28 6.31
CA ASP A 194 2.11 -20.25 6.07
C ASP A 194 1.36 -20.52 4.76
N ALA A 195 2.05 -21.07 3.75
CA ALA A 195 1.53 -21.33 2.41
C ALA A 195 0.54 -22.50 2.33
N GLU A 196 0.61 -23.47 3.23
CA GLU A 196 -0.19 -24.69 3.13
C GLU A 196 -1.68 -24.43 3.42
N LEU A 197 -2.57 -24.97 2.57
CA LEU A 197 -4.02 -24.89 2.77
C LEU A 197 -4.52 -26.06 3.65
N PRO A 198 -5.09 -25.81 4.84
CA PRO A 198 -5.53 -26.88 5.73
C PRO A 198 -6.60 -27.79 5.08
N PRO A 199 -6.51 -29.13 5.21
CA PRO A 199 -7.45 -30.08 4.60
C PRO A 199 -8.90 -30.00 5.09
N ASN A 200 -9.15 -29.35 6.22
CA ASN A 200 -10.50 -29.15 6.77
C ASN A 200 -11.24 -27.98 6.13
N VAL A 201 -10.62 -27.23 5.22
CA VAL A 201 -11.24 -26.12 4.49
C VAL A 201 -11.95 -26.65 3.24
N GLU A 202 -13.25 -26.40 3.13
CA GLU A 202 -14.06 -26.76 1.96
C GLU A 202 -13.83 -25.77 0.81
N VAL A 203 -14.07 -24.48 1.05
CA VAL A 203 -13.87 -23.39 0.08
C VAL A 203 -12.79 -22.43 0.57
N ALA A 204 -11.81 -22.15 -0.27
CA ALA A 204 -10.76 -21.17 0.00
C ALA A 204 -10.78 -20.06 -1.06
N LEU A 205 -11.00 -18.81 -0.63
CA LEU A 205 -11.05 -17.64 -1.50
C LEU A 205 -9.90 -16.72 -1.15
N HIS A 206 -9.08 -16.33 -2.14
CA HIS A 206 -7.95 -15.43 -1.93
C HIS A 206 -7.97 -14.31 -2.98
N VAL A 207 -8.19 -13.10 -2.50
CA VAL A 207 -8.02 -11.86 -3.27
C VAL A 207 -6.56 -11.45 -3.19
N LEU A 208 -5.92 -11.17 -4.33
CA LEU A 208 -4.50 -10.83 -4.40
C LEU A 208 -4.30 -9.45 -5.05
N ALA A 209 -3.42 -8.62 -4.50
CA ALA A 209 -3.08 -7.32 -5.06
C ALA A 209 -2.06 -7.45 -6.19
N TYR A 210 -2.45 -7.03 -7.41
CA TYR A 210 -1.60 -7.14 -8.61
C TYR A 210 -0.47 -6.10 -8.63
N HIS A 211 -0.73 -4.84 -8.24
CA HIS A 211 0.23 -3.72 -8.35
C HIS A 211 1.03 -3.47 -7.06
N GLU A 212 0.88 -4.32 -6.04
CA GLU A 212 1.70 -4.21 -4.83
C GLU A 212 3.18 -4.52 -5.14
N ASN A 213 4.03 -3.52 -4.91
CA ASN A 213 5.43 -3.50 -5.31
C ASN A 213 6.39 -3.19 -4.14
N ARG A 214 5.90 -3.21 -2.89
CA ARG A 214 6.73 -3.11 -1.68
C ARG A 214 7.17 -4.50 -1.23
N LYS A 215 8.48 -4.73 -1.13
CA LYS A 215 9.06 -6.02 -0.73
C LYS A 215 8.58 -6.50 0.64
N ARG A 216 8.37 -5.59 1.58
CA ARG A 216 7.81 -5.92 2.91
C ARG A 216 6.36 -6.44 2.87
N PHE A 217 5.65 -6.26 1.77
CA PHE A 217 4.29 -6.74 1.53
C PHE A 217 4.27 -7.96 0.59
N ARG A 218 5.32 -8.78 0.61
CA ARG A 218 5.35 -10.03 -0.14
C ARG A 218 4.17 -10.92 0.28
N VAL A 219 3.40 -11.34 -0.73
CA VAL A 219 2.19 -12.12 -0.51
C VAL A 219 2.50 -13.59 -0.28
N THR A 220 1.76 -14.22 0.62
CA THR A 220 1.81 -15.67 0.85
C THR A 220 0.67 -16.33 0.09
N LEU A 221 0.96 -17.04 -1.00
CA LEU A 221 -0.04 -17.79 -1.75
C LEU A 221 -0.50 -19.05 -0.99
N PHE A 222 -1.65 -19.60 -1.37
CA PHE A 222 -2.03 -20.95 -0.98
C PHE A 222 -1.41 -21.98 -1.91
N GLU A 223 -0.85 -23.02 -1.31
CA GLU A 223 -0.55 -24.26 -1.99
C GLU A 223 -1.82 -25.13 -2.06
N PRO A 224 -2.24 -25.57 -3.26
CA PRO A 224 -3.40 -26.44 -3.38
C PRO A 224 -3.17 -27.77 -2.66
N ASN A 225 -4.17 -28.22 -1.89
CA ASN A 225 -4.13 -29.52 -1.19
C ASN A 225 -4.90 -30.63 -1.93
N GLY A 226 -5.48 -30.34 -3.10
CA GLY A 226 -6.28 -31.27 -3.90
C GLY A 226 -7.67 -31.62 -3.33
N LYS A 227 -8.03 -31.14 -2.14
CA LYS A 227 -9.29 -31.42 -1.44
C LYS A 227 -10.22 -30.21 -1.39
N SER A 228 -9.66 -29.02 -1.23
CA SER A 228 -10.39 -27.76 -1.12
C SER A 228 -10.68 -27.14 -2.48
N HIS A 229 -11.82 -26.47 -2.61
CA HIS A 229 -12.11 -25.60 -3.74
C HIS A 229 -11.38 -24.26 -3.57
N LEU A 230 -10.16 -24.17 -4.10
CA LEU A 230 -9.31 -22.98 -4.02
C LEU A 230 -9.51 -22.04 -5.21
N LYS A 231 -9.85 -20.78 -4.93
CA LYS A 231 -9.82 -19.66 -5.90
C LYS A 231 -8.82 -18.60 -5.42
N GLN A 232 -7.76 -18.39 -6.21
CA GLN A 232 -6.81 -17.29 -6.02
C GLN A 232 -6.89 -16.37 -7.24
N ILE A 233 -7.37 -15.15 -7.05
CA ILE A 233 -7.64 -14.21 -8.13
C ILE A 233 -6.89 -12.90 -7.87
N TRP A 234 -6.19 -12.42 -8.89
CA TRP A 234 -5.44 -11.17 -8.86
C TRP A 234 -6.32 -10.00 -9.31
N PHE A 235 -6.42 -8.98 -8.45
CA PHE A 235 -7.23 -7.79 -8.65
C PHE A 235 -6.34 -6.57 -8.94
N PRO A 236 -6.86 -5.59 -9.70
CA PRO A 236 -6.13 -4.34 -9.91
C PRO A 236 -5.94 -3.60 -8.58
N GLY A 237 -4.73 -3.10 -8.37
CA GLY A 237 -4.38 -2.22 -7.27
C GLY A 237 -3.29 -2.77 -6.37
N ALA A 238 -2.83 -1.92 -5.44
CA ALA A 238 -1.93 -2.24 -4.36
C ALA A 238 -2.67 -2.92 -3.18
N HIS A 239 -1.95 -3.22 -2.10
CA HIS A 239 -2.48 -3.93 -0.93
C HIS A 239 -3.79 -3.33 -0.38
N SER A 240 -3.84 -2.01 -0.21
CA SER A 240 -5.04 -1.31 0.29
C SER A 240 -6.12 -1.14 -0.76
N ASP A 241 -5.79 -1.16 -2.06
CA ASP A 241 -6.78 -1.08 -3.13
C ASP A 241 -7.61 -2.37 -3.26
N VAL A 242 -7.12 -3.50 -2.71
CA VAL A 242 -7.91 -4.74 -2.66
C VAL A 242 -8.53 -4.99 -1.30
N GLY A 243 -7.91 -4.54 -0.21
CA GLY A 243 -8.40 -4.79 1.15
C GLY A 243 -9.15 -3.63 1.81
N GLY A 244 -9.03 -2.41 1.30
CA GLY A 244 -9.57 -1.20 1.89
C GLY A 244 -8.68 -0.58 2.98
N GLY A 245 -9.14 0.55 3.51
CA GLY A 245 -8.41 1.33 4.51
C GLY A 245 -7.13 1.95 3.97
N GLY A 246 -7.15 2.50 2.76
CA GLY A 246 -6.03 3.27 2.23
C GLY A 246 -5.84 4.60 2.98
N GLU A 247 -4.70 5.27 2.76
CA GLU A 247 -4.57 6.69 3.16
C GLU A 247 -5.40 7.59 2.22
N LYS A 248 -5.51 7.19 0.95
CA LYS A 248 -6.36 7.82 -0.07
C LYS A 248 -7.63 6.95 -0.22
N PRO A 249 -8.83 7.50 -0.03
CA PRO A 249 -10.07 6.79 -0.34
C PRO A 249 -10.13 6.48 -1.84
N THR A 250 -10.46 5.24 -2.19
CA THR A 250 -10.63 4.80 -3.59
C THR A 250 -11.81 3.84 -3.67
N GLU A 251 -12.37 3.66 -4.86
CA GLU A 251 -13.47 2.71 -5.10
C GLU A 251 -12.98 1.30 -5.45
N LEU A 252 -11.66 1.13 -5.68
CA LEU A 252 -11.05 -0.16 -6.01
C LEU A 252 -11.33 -1.28 -4.99
N PRO A 253 -11.29 -1.05 -3.66
CA PRO A 253 -11.58 -2.09 -2.68
C PRO A 253 -12.97 -2.70 -2.87
N ARG A 254 -13.95 -1.91 -3.32
CA ARG A 254 -15.31 -2.37 -3.55
C ARG A 254 -15.39 -3.47 -4.61
N VAL A 255 -14.51 -3.44 -5.62
CA VAL A 255 -14.46 -4.48 -6.67
C VAL A 255 -14.20 -5.86 -6.07
N SER A 256 -13.22 -5.97 -5.18
CA SER A 256 -12.86 -7.25 -4.57
C SER A 256 -13.90 -7.70 -3.53
N LEU A 257 -14.53 -6.75 -2.82
CA LEU A 257 -15.63 -7.03 -1.90
C LEU A 257 -16.85 -7.60 -2.62
N ILE A 258 -17.25 -6.98 -3.73
CA ILE A 258 -18.36 -7.47 -4.58
C ILE A 258 -18.07 -8.88 -5.07
N TRP A 259 -16.84 -9.14 -5.52
CA TRP A 259 -16.44 -10.48 -5.95
C TRP A 259 -16.55 -11.48 -4.79
N MET A 260 -15.98 -11.17 -3.61
CA MET A 260 -16.04 -12.04 -2.44
C MET A 260 -17.51 -12.38 -2.10
N ILE A 261 -18.38 -11.38 -2.04
CA ILE A 261 -19.81 -11.57 -1.73
C ILE A 261 -20.51 -12.40 -2.80
N GLY A 262 -20.18 -12.18 -4.08
CA GLY A 262 -20.69 -12.98 -5.20
C GLY A 262 -20.32 -14.45 -5.05
N GLU A 263 -19.10 -14.75 -4.63
CA GLU A 263 -18.66 -16.13 -4.36
C GLU A 263 -19.35 -16.72 -3.13
N LEU A 264 -19.45 -15.95 -2.04
CA LEU A 264 -20.11 -16.39 -0.81
C LEU A 264 -21.61 -16.67 -1.00
N ARG A 265 -22.31 -15.88 -1.82
CA ARG A 265 -23.73 -16.10 -2.18
C ARG A 265 -23.99 -17.46 -2.84
N GLY A 266 -22.95 -18.10 -3.36
CA GLY A 266 -23.02 -19.47 -3.87
C GLY A 266 -23.42 -20.49 -2.80
N PHE A 267 -23.06 -20.25 -1.54
CA PHE A 267 -23.19 -21.24 -0.47
C PHE A 267 -23.54 -20.66 0.92
N MET A 268 -23.67 -19.35 1.06
CA MET A 268 -24.14 -18.63 2.25
C MET A 268 -25.36 -17.76 1.91
N ASP A 269 -26.24 -17.57 2.89
CA ASP A 269 -27.44 -16.72 2.75
C ASP A 269 -27.14 -15.25 3.08
N ILE A 270 -26.58 -14.51 2.12
CA ILE A 270 -26.28 -13.09 2.27
C ILE A 270 -27.46 -12.26 1.74
N SER A 271 -27.95 -11.30 2.52
CA SER A 271 -29.06 -10.41 2.12
C SER A 271 -28.71 -9.54 0.93
N ASP A 272 -29.71 -9.29 0.10
CA ASP A 272 -29.63 -8.36 -1.04
C ASP A 272 -29.90 -6.89 -0.66
N ASN A 273 -30.04 -6.60 0.64
CA ASN A 273 -30.48 -5.30 1.15
C ASN A 273 -29.48 -4.16 0.87
N GLU A 274 -28.20 -4.48 0.66
CA GLU A 274 -27.21 -3.51 0.23
C GLU A 274 -27.07 -3.58 -1.30
N ARG A 275 -27.49 -2.53 -2.01
CA ARG A 275 -27.12 -2.33 -3.41
C ARG A 275 -25.62 -2.08 -3.48
N LEU A 276 -24.84 -3.16 -3.52
CA LEU A 276 -23.42 -3.11 -3.80
C LEU A 276 -23.26 -2.80 -5.29
N GLU A 277 -23.31 -1.50 -5.59
CA GLU A 277 -23.13 -1.01 -6.94
C GLU A 277 -21.67 -1.16 -7.36
N TYR A 278 -21.48 -1.72 -8.54
CA TYR A 278 -20.16 -1.87 -9.12
C TYR A 278 -19.61 -0.49 -9.48
N PRO A 279 -18.38 -0.15 -9.07
CA PRO A 279 -17.83 1.18 -9.31
C PRO A 279 -17.63 1.45 -10.80
N LEU A 280 -17.71 2.73 -11.18
CA LEU A 280 -17.46 3.14 -12.56
C LEU A 280 -16.00 2.92 -12.90
N LEU A 281 -15.74 2.34 -14.08
CA LEU A 281 -14.37 2.04 -14.53
C LEU A 281 -13.47 3.29 -14.60
N ALA A 282 -14.08 4.47 -14.86
CA ALA A 282 -13.38 5.75 -14.89
C ALA A 282 -12.79 6.16 -13.53
N ASP A 283 -13.35 5.67 -12.43
CA ASP A 283 -12.93 6.02 -11.07
C ASP A 283 -11.91 5.01 -10.49
N LEU A 284 -11.50 4.02 -11.30
CA LEU A 284 -10.60 2.94 -10.88
C LEU A 284 -9.17 3.22 -11.33
N GLU A 285 -8.40 3.87 -10.45
CA GLU A 285 -6.97 4.13 -10.66
C GLU A 285 -6.12 3.31 -9.68
N PRO A 286 -5.40 2.27 -10.17
CA PRO A 286 -4.55 1.46 -9.31
C PRO A 286 -3.39 2.24 -8.69
N SER A 287 -3.18 2.12 -7.39
CA SER A 287 -2.09 2.80 -6.69
C SER A 287 -0.72 2.19 -7.00
N ASP A 288 0.33 3.03 -7.01
CA ASP A 288 1.73 2.59 -7.02
C ASP A 288 2.26 2.61 -5.58
N ALA A 289 2.11 1.49 -4.89
CA ALA A 289 2.29 1.40 -3.45
C ALA A 289 3.66 1.91 -2.95
N TYR A 290 4.73 1.61 -3.68
CA TYR A 290 6.08 2.03 -3.34
C TYR A 290 6.30 3.50 -3.64
N ASN A 291 5.93 3.99 -4.83
CA ASN A 291 6.17 5.38 -5.20
C ASN A 291 5.24 6.37 -4.48
N ASP A 292 4.03 5.95 -4.13
CA ASP A 292 3.10 6.69 -3.27
C ASP A 292 3.55 6.73 -1.81
N SER A 293 4.52 5.90 -1.40
CA SER A 293 5.01 5.88 -0.02
C SER A 293 5.94 7.07 0.29
N PRO A 294 5.86 7.64 1.52
CA PRO A 294 6.80 8.67 1.98
C PRO A 294 8.26 8.28 1.77
N ALA A 295 9.12 9.26 1.46
CA ALA A 295 10.54 9.03 1.14
C ALA A 295 11.28 8.18 2.19
N TRP A 296 10.99 8.39 3.47
CA TRP A 296 11.59 7.59 4.55
C TRP A 296 11.14 6.13 4.54
N LYS A 297 9.91 5.81 4.11
CA LYS A 297 9.43 4.43 3.94
C LYS A 297 10.13 3.78 2.74
N ARG A 298 10.28 4.51 1.63
CA ARG A 298 11.01 4.05 0.44
C ARG A 298 12.48 3.75 0.71
N ALA A 299 13.12 4.51 1.61
CA ALA A 299 14.52 4.26 2.01
C ALA A 299 14.71 2.97 2.83
N VAL A 300 13.67 2.49 3.54
CA VAL A 300 13.75 1.29 4.39
C VAL A 300 13.08 0.05 3.77
N ASP A 301 12.36 0.23 2.67
CA ASP A 301 11.73 -0.84 1.89
C ASP A 301 12.41 -0.97 0.52
N LYS A 302 12.17 -2.07 -0.18
CA LYS A 302 12.69 -2.29 -1.53
C LYS A 302 11.53 -2.40 -2.50
N PHE A 303 11.72 -1.85 -3.69
CA PHE A 303 10.82 -2.06 -4.81
C PHE A 303 11.00 -3.50 -5.32
N GLU A 304 9.91 -4.25 -5.42
CA GLU A 304 9.87 -5.61 -5.94
C GLU A 304 8.45 -5.92 -6.41
N THR A 305 8.24 -6.12 -7.71
CA THR A 305 6.90 -6.43 -8.22
C THR A 305 6.49 -7.88 -7.93
N ARG A 306 5.20 -8.18 -8.14
CA ARG A 306 4.68 -9.55 -8.04
C ARG A 306 5.31 -10.51 -9.05
N LEU A 307 5.75 -9.99 -10.21
CA LEU A 307 6.49 -10.76 -11.22
C LEU A 307 7.93 -11.02 -10.75
N ASP A 308 8.62 -9.99 -10.24
CA ASP A 308 10.02 -10.10 -9.78
C ASP A 308 10.15 -11.10 -8.61
N SER A 309 9.20 -11.06 -7.68
CA SER A 309 9.12 -11.99 -6.54
C SER A 309 8.66 -13.41 -6.90
N ARG A 310 8.33 -13.66 -8.18
CA ARG A 310 7.75 -14.90 -8.74
C ARG A 310 6.42 -15.31 -8.10
N ALA A 311 5.73 -14.41 -7.41
CA ALA A 311 4.41 -14.68 -6.87
C ALA A 311 3.36 -14.72 -8.00
N LEU A 312 3.45 -13.82 -8.97
CA LEU A 312 2.58 -13.82 -10.14
C LEU A 312 3.19 -14.70 -11.24
N GLN A 313 2.46 -15.75 -11.62
CA GLN A 313 2.85 -16.71 -12.66
C GLN A 313 1.99 -16.51 -13.92
N PRO A 314 2.45 -16.91 -15.12
CA PRO A 314 1.68 -16.74 -16.37
C PRO A 314 0.31 -17.42 -16.37
N THR A 315 0.14 -18.50 -15.61
CA THR A 315 -1.12 -19.25 -15.46
C THR A 315 -2.06 -18.65 -14.43
N ALA A 316 -1.67 -17.55 -13.77
CA ALA A 316 -2.45 -16.92 -12.73
C ALA A 316 -3.77 -16.35 -13.26
N LYS A 317 -4.84 -16.55 -12.48
CA LYS A 317 -6.15 -16.01 -12.80
C LYS A 317 -6.23 -14.54 -12.39
N VAL A 318 -6.48 -13.67 -13.36
CA VAL A 318 -6.66 -12.23 -13.14
C VAL A 318 -8.13 -11.86 -13.25
N HIS A 319 -8.58 -10.92 -12.43
CA HIS A 319 -9.94 -10.39 -12.49
C HIS A 319 -10.15 -9.55 -13.76
N GLN A 320 -11.37 -9.57 -14.32
CA GLN A 320 -11.69 -8.92 -15.59
C GLN A 320 -11.43 -7.40 -15.55
N THR A 321 -11.70 -6.74 -14.41
CA THR A 321 -11.44 -5.30 -14.20
C THR A 321 -10.01 -4.89 -14.53
N LEU A 322 -9.02 -5.76 -14.25
CA LEU A 322 -7.62 -5.46 -14.59
C LEU A 322 -7.44 -5.33 -16.11
N ARG A 323 -8.16 -6.13 -16.89
CA ARG A 323 -8.15 -6.07 -18.36
C ARG A 323 -8.91 -4.83 -18.84
N ASP A 324 -10.03 -4.52 -18.21
CA ASP A 324 -10.88 -3.38 -18.57
C ASP A 324 -10.15 -2.05 -18.36
N ILE A 325 -9.45 -1.89 -17.21
CA ILE A 325 -8.59 -0.71 -16.94
C ILE A 325 -7.51 -0.57 -18.01
N LYS A 326 -6.77 -1.63 -18.31
CA LYS A 326 -5.72 -1.60 -19.35
C LYS A 326 -6.27 -1.25 -20.74
N GLN A 327 -7.46 -1.72 -21.08
CA GLN A 327 -8.11 -1.36 -22.34
C GLN A 327 -8.54 0.10 -22.38
N GLN A 328 -9.02 0.65 -21.26
CA GLN A 328 -9.35 2.07 -21.14
C GLN A 328 -8.10 2.93 -21.31
N GLU A 329 -7.00 2.59 -20.63
CA GLU A 329 -5.70 3.27 -20.76
C GLU A 329 -5.16 3.21 -22.20
N ALA A 330 -5.26 2.06 -22.86
CA ALA A 330 -4.84 1.90 -24.25
C ALA A 330 -5.70 2.75 -25.20
N LYS A 331 -7.02 2.81 -25.00
CA LYS A 331 -7.94 3.66 -25.77
C LYS A 331 -7.67 5.14 -25.53
N ALA A 332 -7.45 5.56 -24.30
CA ALA A 332 -7.06 6.93 -23.96
C ALA A 332 -5.72 7.29 -24.61
N SER A 333 -4.74 6.38 -24.57
CA SER A 333 -3.44 6.56 -25.22
C SER A 333 -3.56 6.59 -26.75
N HIS A 334 -4.40 5.77 -27.37
CA HIS A 334 -4.66 5.80 -28.82
C HIS A 334 -5.43 7.05 -29.24
N SER A 335 -6.36 7.54 -28.42
CA SER A 335 -7.03 8.83 -28.63
C SER A 335 -6.03 9.98 -28.51
N ALA A 336 -5.13 9.94 -27.53
CA ALA A 336 -4.03 10.90 -27.38
C ALA A 336 -3.01 10.79 -28.54
N HIS A 337 -2.73 9.58 -29.04
CA HIS A 337 -1.89 9.35 -30.22
C HIS A 337 -2.58 9.78 -31.53
N ARG A 338 -3.91 9.75 -31.60
CA ARG A 338 -4.69 10.38 -32.69
C ARG A 338 -4.81 11.89 -32.55
N GLN A 339 -4.62 12.43 -31.35
CA GLN A 339 -4.62 13.86 -31.04
C GLN A 339 -3.21 14.44 -30.86
N LEU A 340 -2.16 13.75 -31.30
CA LEU A 340 -0.90 14.43 -31.56
C LEU A 340 -1.09 15.25 -32.83
N THR A 341 -1.45 16.52 -32.65
CA THR A 341 -1.45 17.48 -33.76
C THR A 341 -0.02 17.67 -34.25
N PHE A 342 0.16 18.19 -35.47
CA PHE A 342 1.49 18.56 -35.97
C PHE A 342 2.27 19.45 -34.97
N TYR A 343 1.56 20.21 -34.14
CA TYR A 343 2.12 21.04 -33.07
C TYR A 343 2.64 20.25 -31.85
N ASP A 344 2.04 19.10 -31.51
CA ASP A 344 2.52 18.22 -30.43
C ASP A 344 3.77 17.44 -30.84
N LEU A 345 3.89 17.10 -32.13
CA LEU A 345 5.12 16.54 -32.71
C LEU A 345 6.24 17.59 -32.79
N LEU A 346 5.90 18.86 -33.03
CA LEU A 346 6.84 19.97 -32.96
C LEU A 346 7.32 20.25 -31.54
N SER A 347 6.47 20.07 -30.51
CA SER A 347 6.87 20.25 -29.10
C SER A 347 7.77 19.12 -28.58
N LEU A 348 7.54 17.87 -29.03
CA LEU A 348 8.42 16.73 -28.77
C LEU A 348 9.80 16.87 -29.46
N ARG A 349 9.84 17.46 -30.67
CA ARG A 349 11.11 17.84 -31.33
C ARG A 349 11.79 19.05 -30.67
N TRP A 350 11.05 19.89 -29.95
CA TRP A 350 11.60 21.07 -29.30
C TRP A 350 12.47 20.76 -28.09
N ASN A 351 12.37 19.57 -27.49
CA ASN A 351 13.20 19.14 -26.36
C ASN A 351 14.54 18.51 -26.74
N ILE A 352 14.78 18.20 -28.02
CA ILE A 352 16.12 17.79 -28.50
C ILE A 352 16.91 19.02 -28.98
N GLN A 353 16.22 20.03 -29.52
CA GLN A 353 16.86 21.24 -30.04
C GLN A 353 17.24 22.26 -28.97
N THR A 354 16.54 22.37 -27.83
CA THR A 354 16.98 23.23 -26.71
C THR A 354 18.22 22.68 -26.00
N GLY A 355 18.42 21.36 -25.97
CA GLY A 355 19.67 20.75 -25.51
C GLY A 355 20.86 21.00 -26.45
N LEU A 356 20.65 20.95 -27.77
CA LEU A 356 21.70 21.22 -28.76
C LEU A 356 22.00 22.72 -28.95
N VAL A 357 21.01 23.60 -28.85
CA VAL A 357 21.21 25.06 -28.91
C VAL A 357 21.97 25.54 -27.68
N LEU A 358 21.76 24.96 -26.49
CA LEU A 358 22.59 25.29 -25.32
C LEU A 358 24.06 24.88 -25.54
N CYS A 359 24.31 23.71 -26.13
CA CYS A 359 25.66 23.23 -26.44
C CYS A 359 26.36 24.09 -27.52
N ASN A 360 25.68 24.44 -28.62
CA ASN A 360 26.27 25.29 -29.66
C ASN A 360 26.46 26.74 -29.19
N THR A 361 25.58 27.28 -28.35
CA THR A 361 25.75 28.64 -27.82
C THR A 361 26.91 28.70 -26.82
N LEU A 362 27.13 27.63 -26.04
CA LEU A 362 28.30 27.49 -25.16
C LEU A 362 29.61 27.31 -25.94
N GLU A 363 29.61 26.63 -27.08
CA GLU A 363 30.77 26.54 -27.98
C GLU A 363 31.07 27.86 -28.70
N ILE A 364 30.04 28.55 -29.20
CA ILE A 364 30.19 29.87 -29.82
C ILE A 364 30.66 30.91 -28.80
N LEU A 365 30.19 30.84 -27.53
CA LEU A 365 30.70 31.69 -26.44
C LEU A 365 32.14 31.33 -26.04
N LYS A 366 32.55 30.07 -26.14
CA LYS A 366 33.96 29.66 -25.95
C LYS A 366 34.85 30.16 -27.10
N GLN A 367 34.40 30.08 -28.35
CA GLN A 367 35.13 30.57 -29.52
C GLN A 367 35.20 32.11 -29.56
N SER A 368 34.12 32.79 -29.18
CA SER A 368 34.09 34.25 -28.99
C SER A 368 35.11 34.70 -27.94
N ARG A 369 35.17 34.03 -26.76
CA ARG A 369 36.18 34.33 -25.74
C ARG A 369 37.62 34.08 -26.21
N SER A 370 37.85 33.12 -27.11
CA SER A 370 39.15 32.86 -27.74
C SER A 370 39.52 33.97 -28.74
N MET A 371 38.60 34.34 -29.63
CA MET A 371 38.79 35.43 -30.60
C MET A 371 39.01 36.79 -29.92
N THR A 372 38.27 37.11 -28.85
CA THR A 372 38.46 38.36 -28.11
C THR A 372 39.82 38.43 -27.42
N LYS A 373 40.41 37.28 -27.04
CA LYS A 373 41.79 37.22 -26.52
C LYS A 373 42.84 37.43 -27.62
N VAL A 374 42.60 36.90 -28.83
CA VAL A 374 43.49 37.07 -29.99
C VAL A 374 43.44 38.51 -30.50
N VAL A 375 42.25 39.08 -30.69
CA VAL A 375 42.06 40.47 -31.14
C VAL A 375 42.61 41.46 -30.11
N ARG A 376 42.48 41.19 -28.80
CA ARG A 376 43.08 42.03 -27.76
C ARG A 376 44.61 41.97 -27.78
N LYS A 377 45.22 40.82 -28.09
CA LYS A 377 46.67 40.70 -28.28
C LYS A 377 47.17 41.44 -29.53
N GLU A 378 46.44 41.34 -30.64
CA GLU A 378 46.77 42.06 -31.88
C GLU A 378 46.61 43.57 -31.76
N HIS A 379 45.59 44.05 -31.03
CA HIS A 379 45.44 45.47 -30.71
C HIS A 379 46.60 45.95 -29.82
N GLN A 380 46.98 45.16 -28.82
CA GLN A 380 48.08 45.51 -27.93
C GLN A 380 49.44 45.55 -28.66
N GLU A 381 49.66 44.67 -29.66
CA GLU A 381 50.84 44.71 -30.52
C GLU A 381 50.82 45.86 -31.55
N ARG A 382 49.66 46.19 -32.12
CA ARG A 382 49.51 47.35 -33.02
C ARG A 382 49.69 48.68 -32.28
N ASP A 383 49.15 48.78 -31.07
CA ASP A 383 49.35 49.98 -30.23
C ASP A 383 50.80 50.10 -29.78
N ARG A 384 51.47 48.98 -29.46
CA ARG A 384 52.91 48.98 -29.14
C ARG A 384 53.78 49.36 -30.33
N LYS A 385 53.42 48.94 -31.55
CA LYS A 385 54.09 49.36 -32.81
C LYS A 385 53.81 50.82 -33.15
N ARG A 386 52.60 51.33 -32.90
CA ARG A 386 52.25 52.75 -33.07
C ARG A 386 53.06 53.64 -32.14
N VAL A 387 53.14 53.28 -30.86
CA VAL A 387 53.92 54.02 -29.84
C VAL A 387 55.42 54.03 -30.18
N MET A 388 55.95 52.96 -30.78
CA MET A 388 57.36 52.90 -31.20
C MET A 388 57.66 53.53 -32.58
N SER A 389 56.64 53.94 -33.32
CA SER A 389 56.78 54.57 -34.66
C SER A 389 56.60 56.10 -34.65
N LEU A 390 56.37 56.70 -33.48
CA LEU A 390 56.24 58.15 -33.36
C LEU A 390 57.63 58.80 -33.49
N PRO A 391 57.80 59.84 -34.32
CA PRO A 391 59.06 60.54 -34.45
C PRO A 391 59.39 61.27 -33.14
N ALA A 392 60.61 61.07 -32.63
CA ALA A 392 61.14 61.84 -31.51
C ALA A 392 61.37 63.28 -31.99
N PHE A 393 60.44 64.18 -31.69
CA PHE A 393 60.66 65.61 -31.86
C PHE A 393 61.38 66.17 -30.64
N SER A 394 62.50 66.83 -30.93
CA SER A 394 63.44 67.43 -30.01
C SER A 394 63.26 68.94 -29.94
N PHE A 395 63.62 69.50 -28.78
CA PHE A 395 63.82 70.92 -28.42
C PHE A 395 62.56 71.81 -28.38
N SER A 396 62.37 72.76 -27.45
CA SER A 396 63.25 73.49 -26.51
C SER A 396 62.40 74.21 -25.43
N ARG A 397 63.02 74.49 -24.27
CA ARG A 397 62.55 75.36 -23.16
C ARG A 397 62.44 76.84 -23.61
N PRO A 398 61.75 77.79 -22.90
CA PRO A 398 61.78 77.93 -21.43
C PRO A 398 60.54 78.45 -20.67
N LEU A 399 60.59 78.23 -19.34
CA LEU A 399 60.16 79.05 -18.17
C LEU A 399 58.80 79.79 -18.17
N SER A 400 57.92 79.44 -17.22
CA SER A 400 57.70 80.28 -16.02
C SER A 400 56.89 79.53 -14.94
N THR A 401 57.17 79.91 -13.70
CA THR A 401 56.81 79.35 -12.40
C THR A 401 55.40 79.67 -11.91
N SER A 402 54.75 78.74 -11.21
CA SER A 402 54.12 79.02 -9.90
C SER A 402 53.68 77.73 -9.20
N SER A 403 54.34 77.48 -8.07
CA SER A 403 54.11 76.45 -7.05
C SER A 403 52.89 76.73 -6.18
N LEU A 404 52.12 75.69 -5.81
CA LEU A 404 51.38 75.54 -4.53
C LEU A 404 50.80 74.12 -4.48
N LYS A 405 51.44 73.17 -3.78
CA LYS A 405 51.36 72.79 -2.36
C LYS A 405 50.24 71.77 -2.04
N VAL A 406 50.72 70.64 -1.55
CA VAL A 406 50.05 69.50 -0.90
C VAL A 406 49.63 69.89 0.52
N ALA A 407 48.47 69.40 0.97
CA ALA A 407 48.09 69.09 2.36
C ALA A 407 46.68 68.46 2.32
N ASP A 408 46.23 67.55 3.17
CA ASP A 408 46.86 66.63 4.12
C ASP A 408 45.79 65.58 4.45
N VAL A 409 46.25 64.38 4.79
CA VAL A 409 45.46 63.24 5.29
C VAL A 409 45.40 63.34 6.82
N GLN A 410 44.23 63.07 7.43
CA GLN A 410 44.11 62.52 8.79
C GLN A 410 42.83 61.65 8.85
N THR A 411 42.94 60.31 8.90
CA THR A 411 43.05 59.43 10.10
C THR A 411 41.75 59.45 10.93
N GLU A 412 41.12 58.35 11.38
CA GLU A 412 41.55 56.98 11.63
C GLU A 412 40.31 56.09 11.92
N SER A 413 40.47 54.78 11.69
CA SER A 413 39.68 53.60 12.15
C SER A 413 39.75 53.42 13.70
N PRO A 414 39.02 52.50 14.41
CA PRO A 414 38.70 51.11 14.01
C PRO A 414 37.39 50.42 14.54
N ILE A 415 37.03 49.33 13.84
CA ILE A 415 36.61 47.96 14.26
C ILE A 415 35.74 47.80 15.54
N GLU A 416 34.55 47.17 15.45
CA GLU A 416 34.25 45.77 15.87
C GLU A 416 32.75 45.42 15.70
N GLU A 417 32.42 44.13 15.69
CA GLU A 417 31.19 43.46 15.23
C GLU A 417 29.95 43.57 16.17
N ASP A 418 28.76 43.32 15.59
CA ASP A 418 27.88 42.16 15.91
C ASP A 418 26.35 42.43 16.12
N ILE A 419 25.53 41.45 15.65
CA ILE A 419 24.12 41.06 16.00
C ILE A 419 22.87 41.82 15.42
N ARG A 420 21.93 41.02 14.87
CA ARG A 420 20.52 41.24 14.36
C ARG A 420 19.53 41.73 15.46
N PRO A 421 18.22 42.14 15.28
CA PRO A 421 17.18 41.61 14.35
C PRO A 421 15.96 42.52 13.95
N GLY A 422 15.05 41.97 13.12
CA GLY A 422 13.59 42.10 13.31
C GLY A 422 12.79 43.10 12.47
N GLU A 423 11.92 42.60 11.57
CA GLU A 423 10.50 42.98 11.43
C GLU A 423 9.88 42.24 10.22
N HIS A 424 8.74 41.56 10.40
CA HIS A 424 7.51 41.76 9.63
C HIS A 424 6.40 40.81 10.11
N ARG A 425 5.20 41.38 10.11
CA ARG A 425 4.07 41.13 11.01
C ARG A 425 3.01 40.31 10.28
N TRP A 426 2.53 39.23 10.88
CA TRP A 426 1.31 38.52 10.46
C TRP A 426 0.07 39.26 10.97
N SER A 427 -0.97 39.37 10.12
CA SER A 427 -2.30 39.80 10.55
C SER A 427 -3.32 38.71 10.22
N ILE A 428 -4.12 38.37 11.23
CA ILE A 428 -5.20 37.37 11.22
C ILE A 428 -6.52 38.15 11.30
N SER A 429 -7.48 37.86 10.42
CA SER A 429 -8.85 38.35 10.52
C SER A 429 -9.77 37.24 11.05
N ILE A 430 -10.46 37.49 12.16
CA ILE A 430 -11.54 36.63 12.69
C ILE A 430 -12.83 37.46 12.67
N ARG A 431 -13.83 36.99 11.92
CA ARG A 431 -15.22 37.50 11.95
C ARG A 431 -15.97 36.86 13.13
N LYS A 432 -16.48 37.69 14.04
CA LYS A 432 -17.55 37.33 14.99
C LYS A 432 -18.91 37.54 14.31
N ARG A 433 -19.80 36.55 14.38
CA ARG A 433 -21.25 36.75 14.22
C ARG A 433 -21.98 36.14 15.42
N THR A 434 -23.00 36.89 15.81
CA THR A 434 -23.77 36.95 17.05
C THR A 434 -24.71 35.76 17.27
N ALA A 435 -24.90 35.43 18.55
CA ALA A 435 -26.01 34.63 19.05
C ALA A 435 -27.30 35.47 19.14
N ARG A 436 -28.46 34.84 18.88
CA ARG A 436 -29.74 35.27 19.44
C ARG A 436 -30.60 34.05 19.75
N ALA A 437 -31.08 34.00 20.98
CA ALA A 437 -31.91 32.97 21.57
C ALA A 437 -33.36 33.06 21.08
N THR A 438 -33.99 31.89 21.00
CA THR A 438 -35.42 31.63 20.87
C THR A 438 -36.17 31.96 22.17
N MET A 439 -37.37 32.51 22.02
CA MET A 439 -38.54 32.13 22.83
C MET A 439 -39.33 31.09 22.05
#